data_AF-A0A0K9GQW8-F1
#
_entry.id   AF-A0A0K9GQW8-F1
#
_cell.length_a   1.000
_cell.length_b   1.000
_cell.length_c   1.000
_cell.angle_alpha   90.00
_cell.angle_beta   90.00
_cell.angle_gamma   90.00
#
_symmetry.space_group_name_H-M   'P 1'
#
loop_
_entity.id
_entity.type
_entity.pdbx_description
1 polymer ?
#
loop_
_entity_poly.entity_id
_entity_poly.type
_entity_poly.pdbx_seq_one_letter_code
_entity_poly.pdbx_strand_id
1 'polypeptide(L)'
;MVVTTNPNVTGNRFRRASSNGSTLHIAAAGIKTQGISVPLPDINNAYFGVNDTSRIVPLKNRVNKIINIYKNGTVDTFKWIKQTNLAYGNERATIAKADFDSTAEYTVSYIALDKEKFTVNPVSVPVSWAGSFKAAFNDLLNEHSDIATTVRVNSKLIYDMLVRMKAGGI
;
A
#
# COMPACT_ATOMS: atom_id res chain seq x y z
N MET A 1 -6.59 47.98 -9.20
CA MET A 1 -7.55 47.61 -10.27
C MET A 1 -7.80 46.12 -10.14
N VAL A 2 -8.96 45.75 -9.59
CA VAL A 2 -9.44 44.36 -9.54
C VAL A 2 -10.17 44.10 -10.85
N VAL A 3 -9.81 43.02 -11.54
CA VAL A 3 -10.71 42.38 -12.51
C VAL A 3 -10.64 40.88 -12.25
N THR A 4 -11.76 40.38 -11.74
CA THR A 4 -12.10 38.97 -11.63
C THR A 4 -12.95 38.60 -12.85
N THR A 5 -12.67 37.49 -13.52
CA THR A 5 -13.68 36.77 -14.31
C THR A 5 -13.54 35.26 -14.09
N ASN A 6 -14.72 34.62 -14.00
CA ASN A 6 -15.06 33.34 -13.37
C ASN A 6 -14.76 32.11 -14.27
N PRO A 7 -14.88 30.86 -13.74
CA PRO A 7 -14.38 29.61 -14.28
C PRO A 7 -15.36 28.92 -15.24
N ASN A 8 -14.83 27.99 -16.04
CA ASN A 8 -15.43 26.72 -16.52
C ASN A 8 -15.00 26.42 -17.96
N VAL A 9 -14.00 25.54 -18.14
CA VAL A 9 -14.07 24.51 -19.19
C VAL A 9 -13.48 23.22 -18.63
N THR A 10 -14.40 22.33 -18.33
CA THR A 10 -14.30 20.91 -18.01
C THR A 10 -13.40 20.16 -18.99
N GLY A 11 -12.40 19.45 -18.47
CA GLY A 11 -11.56 18.59 -19.29
C GLY A 11 -10.42 17.97 -18.50
N ASN A 12 -10.72 17.15 -17.49
CA ASN A 12 -9.74 16.29 -16.85
C ASN A 12 -9.20 15.27 -17.89
N ARG A 13 -8.21 15.67 -18.67
CA ARG A 13 -7.38 14.74 -19.45
C ARG A 13 -6.48 14.03 -18.44
N PHE A 14 -6.95 12.90 -17.91
CA PHE A 14 -6.12 11.94 -17.19
C PHE A 14 -5.01 11.46 -18.14
N ARG A 15 -3.86 12.14 -18.13
CA ARG A 15 -2.64 11.63 -18.77
C ARG A 15 -2.23 10.40 -17.97
N ARG A 16 -2.42 9.21 -18.55
CA ARG A 16 -1.92 7.95 -18.01
C ARG A 16 -0.42 8.09 -17.72
N ALA A 17 -0.04 7.99 -16.46
CA ALA A 17 1.36 7.80 -16.09
C ALA A 17 1.71 6.32 -16.36
N SER A 18 2.59 6.08 -17.35
CA SER A 18 3.26 4.79 -17.53
C SER A 18 4.49 4.77 -16.63
N SER A 19 4.45 4.01 -15.54
CA SER A 19 5.62 3.80 -14.67
C SER A 19 6.35 2.52 -15.08
N ASN A 20 7.47 2.66 -15.76
CA ASN A 20 8.39 1.56 -16.04
C ASN A 20 9.22 1.22 -14.79
N GLY A 21 8.63 0.53 -13.82
CA GLY A 21 9.39 -0.23 -12.81
C GLY A 21 9.42 0.29 -11.38
N SER A 22 8.56 1.23 -10.97
CA SER A 22 8.37 1.55 -9.55
C SER A 22 7.01 2.17 -9.34
N THR A 23 6.01 1.33 -9.06
CA THR A 23 4.65 1.74 -8.78
C THR A 23 4.66 2.61 -7.52
N LEU A 24 4.35 3.89 -7.67
CA LEU A 24 3.84 4.72 -6.59
C LEU A 24 2.60 4.00 -6.03
N HIS A 25 2.76 3.24 -4.95
CA HIS A 25 1.63 2.81 -4.13
C HIS A 25 1.14 4.01 -3.33
N ILE A 26 0.61 5.02 -4.01
CA ILE A 26 -0.55 5.71 -3.44
C ILE A 26 -1.66 4.68 -3.55
N ALA A 27 -1.67 3.76 -2.57
CA ALA A 27 -2.80 2.91 -2.35
C ALA A 27 -3.94 3.83 -1.95
N ALA A 28 -4.65 4.35 -2.97
CA ALA A 28 -6.07 4.63 -2.90
C ALA A 28 -6.86 3.31 -2.70
N ALA A 29 -6.33 2.41 -1.88
CA ALA A 29 -6.95 1.17 -1.46
C ALA A 29 -7.28 1.38 0.01
N GLY A 30 -8.58 1.41 0.31
CA GLY A 30 -9.06 1.56 1.67
C GLY A 30 -8.35 0.59 2.61
N ILE A 31 -8.28 0.97 3.89
CA ILE A 31 -7.53 0.25 4.91
C ILE A 31 -8.01 -1.20 4.94
N LYS A 32 -7.07 -2.11 4.61
CA LYS A 32 -7.28 -3.54 4.67
C LYS A 32 -7.21 -3.93 6.13
N THR A 33 -8.36 -4.25 6.70
CA THR A 33 -8.47 -4.75 8.07
C THR A 33 -8.68 -6.25 8.03
N GLN A 34 -7.90 -6.99 8.81
CA GLN A 34 -8.22 -8.37 9.12
C GLN A 34 -9.14 -8.39 10.34
N GLY A 35 -10.25 -9.11 10.24
CA GLY A 35 -11.14 -9.37 11.36
C GLY A 35 -11.32 -10.86 11.52
N ILE A 36 -11.26 -11.33 12.77
CA ILE A 36 -11.73 -12.66 13.11
C ILE A 36 -13.27 -12.55 13.17
N SER A 37 -13.94 -13.29 12.30
CA SER A 37 -15.39 -13.49 12.39
C SER A 37 -15.58 -14.98 12.53
N VAL A 38 -15.97 -15.44 13.73
CA VAL A 38 -16.50 -16.79 13.89
C VAL A 38 -17.84 -16.81 13.14
N PRO A 39 -17.98 -17.57 12.04
CA PRO A 39 -19.22 -17.59 11.29
C PRO A 39 -20.29 -18.26 12.14
N LEU A 40 -21.45 -17.60 12.28
CA LEU A 40 -22.57 -18.10 13.08
C LEU A 40 -23.70 -18.59 12.18
N PRO A 41 -24.48 -19.59 12.62
CA PRO A 41 -25.58 -20.15 11.84
C PRO A 41 -26.72 -19.13 11.64
N ASP A 42 -27.41 -19.23 10.50
CA ASP A 42 -28.61 -18.46 10.19
C ASP A 42 -29.84 -19.00 10.93
N ILE A 43 -30.96 -18.26 10.85
CA ILE A 43 -32.22 -18.53 11.55
C ILE A 43 -32.82 -19.92 11.29
N ASN A 44 -32.52 -20.55 10.15
CA ASN A 44 -33.00 -21.89 9.79
C ASN A 44 -31.89 -22.93 9.87
N ASN A 45 -30.70 -22.52 10.35
CA ASN A 45 -29.48 -23.29 10.35
C ASN A 45 -29.15 -23.85 8.95
N ALA A 46 -29.53 -23.13 7.89
CA ALA A 46 -29.32 -23.55 6.51
C ALA A 46 -28.01 -22.97 5.94
N TYR A 47 -27.63 -21.79 6.42
CA TYR A 47 -26.43 -21.08 6.02
C TYR A 47 -25.66 -20.58 7.25
N PHE A 48 -24.36 -20.35 7.10
CA PHE A 48 -23.55 -19.60 8.04
C PHE A 48 -23.15 -18.28 7.40
N GLY A 49 -23.08 -17.21 8.18
CA GLY A 49 -22.81 -15.88 7.66
C GLY A 49 -21.63 -15.17 8.32
N VAL A 50 -21.13 -14.16 7.62
CA VAL A 50 -20.13 -13.19 8.07
C VAL A 50 -20.67 -11.80 7.76
N ASN A 51 -20.57 -10.89 8.73
CA ASN A 51 -20.93 -9.48 8.59
C ASN A 51 -22.42 -9.18 8.31
N ASP A 52 -23.33 -9.94 8.94
CA ASP A 52 -24.78 -9.75 8.82
C ASP A 52 -25.31 -8.92 10.00
N THR A 53 -25.98 -7.79 9.75
CA THR A 53 -26.56 -6.92 10.80
C THR A 53 -27.80 -7.49 11.47
N SER A 54 -28.50 -8.38 10.79
CA SER A 54 -29.78 -8.89 11.26
C SER A 54 -29.63 -10.05 12.25
N ARG A 55 -28.50 -10.76 12.21
CA ARG A 55 -28.40 -12.14 12.73
C ARG A 55 -27.05 -12.52 13.35
N ILE A 56 -25.98 -11.75 13.14
CA ILE A 56 -24.60 -12.16 13.45
C ILE A 56 -23.89 -11.01 14.18
N VAL A 57 -22.88 -11.33 15.00
CA VAL A 57 -21.97 -10.31 15.52
C VAL A 57 -21.29 -9.64 14.33
N PRO A 58 -21.59 -8.37 14.03
CA PRO A 58 -21.01 -7.70 12.88
C PRO A 58 -19.49 -7.65 13.01
N LEU A 59 -18.78 -7.53 11.88
CA LEU A 59 -17.35 -7.30 11.93
C LEU A 59 -17.07 -5.99 12.67
N LYS A 60 -15.92 -5.94 13.37
CA LYS A 60 -15.52 -4.80 14.20
C LYS A 60 -15.71 -3.45 13.51
N ASN A 61 -15.41 -3.38 12.21
CA ASN A 61 -15.58 -2.19 11.39
C ASN A 61 -16.64 -2.46 10.31
N ARG A 62 -17.41 -1.42 9.96
CA ARG A 62 -18.33 -1.46 8.80
C ARG A 62 -17.55 -1.85 7.56
N VAL A 63 -18.01 -2.87 6.84
CA VAL A 63 -17.32 -3.41 5.67
C VAL A 63 -17.72 -2.65 4.42
N ASN A 64 -16.74 -2.20 3.63
CA ASN A 64 -16.98 -1.76 2.26
C ASN A 64 -16.96 -2.95 1.29
N LYS A 65 -15.94 -3.81 1.41
CA LYS A 65 -15.75 -4.96 0.52
C LYS A 65 -14.94 -6.06 1.19
N ILE A 66 -15.44 -7.29 1.14
CA ILE A 66 -14.76 -8.52 1.53
C ILE A 66 -13.79 -8.92 0.42
N ILE A 67 -12.51 -8.99 0.78
CA ILE A 67 -11.43 -9.37 -0.14
C ILE A 67 -11.41 -10.90 -0.22
N ASN A 68 -11.06 -11.54 0.90
CA ASN A 68 -10.89 -12.99 1.02
C ASN A 68 -11.43 -13.50 2.34
N ILE A 69 -11.84 -14.76 2.31
CA ILE A 69 -12.20 -15.55 3.49
C ILE A 69 -11.25 -16.74 3.52
N TYR A 70 -10.72 -17.04 4.71
CA TYR A 70 -9.75 -18.12 4.91
C TYR A 70 -10.32 -19.14 5.88
N LYS A 71 -10.02 -20.42 5.62
CA LYS A 71 -10.30 -21.56 6.49
C LYS A 71 -8.96 -22.17 6.89
N ASN A 72 -8.65 -22.20 8.19
CA ASN A 72 -7.37 -22.66 8.73
C ASN A 72 -6.17 -22.04 8.00
N GLY A 73 -6.25 -20.73 7.72
CA GLY A 73 -5.21 -19.98 7.00
C GLY A 73 -5.18 -20.14 5.48
N THR A 74 -5.99 -21.03 4.90
CA THR A 74 -6.06 -21.23 3.43
C THR A 74 -7.26 -20.49 2.84
N VAL A 75 -7.10 -19.88 1.66
CA VAL A 75 -8.20 -19.14 1.00
C VAL A 75 -9.35 -20.10 0.65
N ASP A 76 -10.55 -19.77 1.12
CA ASP A 76 -11.80 -20.52 0.90
C ASP A 76 -12.88 -19.66 0.22
N THR A 77 -12.52 -18.50 -0.32
CA THR A 77 -13.47 -17.48 -0.84
C THR A 77 -14.50 -18.02 -1.85
N PHE A 78 -14.19 -19.07 -2.61
CA PHE A 78 -15.07 -19.57 -3.67
C PHE A 78 -16.35 -20.27 -3.17
N LYS A 79 -16.33 -20.82 -1.95
CA LYS A 79 -17.52 -21.44 -1.35
C LYS A 79 -18.50 -20.43 -0.75
N TRP A 80 -18.06 -19.19 -0.63
CA TRP A 80 -18.82 -18.12 0.00
C TRP A 80 -19.54 -17.27 -1.04
N ILE A 81 -20.84 -17.08 -0.80
CA ILE A 81 -21.71 -16.23 -1.60
C ILE A 81 -21.66 -14.82 -1.01
N LYS A 82 -21.15 -13.86 -1.78
CA LYS A 82 -21.12 -12.45 -1.38
C LYS A 82 -22.45 -11.78 -1.69
N GLN A 83 -22.98 -11.02 -0.74
CA GLN A 83 -24.28 -10.37 -0.84
C GLN A 83 -24.22 -8.95 -0.24
N THR A 84 -25.16 -8.08 -0.61
CA THR A 84 -25.21 -6.69 -0.12
C THR A 84 -26.35 -6.41 0.84
N ASN A 85 -27.36 -7.29 0.89
CA ASN A 85 -28.53 -7.13 1.76
C ASN A 85 -28.19 -7.44 3.23
N LEU A 86 -28.75 -6.68 4.16
CA LEU A 86 -28.58 -6.88 5.61
C LEU A 86 -27.09 -6.97 6.02
N ALA A 87 -26.21 -6.28 5.30
CA ALA A 87 -24.78 -6.26 5.57
C ALA A 87 -24.44 -5.14 6.55
N TYR A 88 -23.44 -5.36 7.42
CA TYR A 88 -22.90 -4.26 8.24
C TYR A 88 -21.91 -3.45 7.41
N GLY A 89 -22.44 -2.47 6.68
CA GLY A 89 -21.74 -1.77 5.61
C GLY A 89 -22.36 -2.10 4.26
N ASN A 90 -21.55 -2.51 3.29
CA ASN A 90 -21.94 -2.72 1.89
C ASN A 90 -21.89 -4.18 1.45
N GLU A 91 -21.18 -5.07 2.16
CA GLU A 91 -21.01 -6.46 1.74
C GLU A 91 -20.99 -7.42 2.95
N ARG A 92 -21.64 -8.57 2.77
CA ARG A 92 -21.63 -9.73 3.66
C ARG A 92 -21.30 -10.98 2.86
N ALA A 93 -20.97 -12.07 3.55
CA ALA A 93 -20.76 -13.36 2.91
C ALA A 93 -21.53 -14.46 3.63
N THR A 94 -22.06 -15.42 2.88
CA THR A 94 -22.74 -16.60 3.43
C THR A 94 -22.19 -17.88 2.80
N ILE A 95 -22.24 -18.98 3.55
CA ILE A 95 -21.85 -20.32 3.11
C ILE A 95 -22.96 -21.30 3.47
N ALA A 96 -23.22 -22.30 2.64
CA ALA A 96 -24.20 -23.34 2.95
C ALA A 96 -23.71 -24.19 4.13
N LYS A 97 -24.65 -24.67 4.97
CA LYS A 97 -24.30 -25.54 6.10
C LYS A 97 -23.54 -26.80 5.69
N ALA A 98 -23.83 -27.36 4.51
CA ALA A 98 -23.14 -28.54 3.99
C ALA A 98 -21.63 -28.30 3.75
N ASP A 99 -21.25 -27.07 3.47
CA ASP A 99 -19.87 -26.67 3.17
C ASP A 99 -19.14 -26.08 4.38
N PHE A 100 -19.89 -25.75 5.45
CA PHE A 100 -19.35 -25.16 6.66
C PHE A 100 -18.74 -26.23 7.57
N ASP A 101 -17.53 -25.96 8.03
CA ASP A 101 -16.81 -26.83 8.95
C ASP A 101 -16.68 -26.15 10.32
N SER A 102 -17.49 -26.60 11.29
CA SER A 102 -17.52 -26.02 12.62
C SER A 102 -16.23 -26.23 13.43
N THR A 103 -15.30 -27.07 12.97
CA THR A 103 -14.02 -27.32 13.65
C THR A 103 -12.90 -26.42 13.16
N ALA A 104 -13.10 -25.72 12.04
CA ALA A 104 -12.09 -24.88 11.41
C ALA A 104 -12.15 -23.43 11.92
N GLU A 105 -10.99 -22.79 11.97
CA GLU A 105 -10.88 -21.36 12.22
C GLU A 105 -11.11 -20.59 10.92
N TYR A 106 -12.08 -19.67 10.92
CA TYR A 106 -12.35 -18.79 9.79
C TYR A 106 -11.88 -17.36 10.07
N THR A 107 -11.10 -16.82 9.14
CA THR A 107 -10.63 -15.42 9.19
C THR A 107 -11.04 -14.68 7.93
N VAL A 108 -11.29 -13.37 8.06
CA VAL A 108 -11.84 -12.56 6.98
C VAL A 108 -10.99 -11.32 6.78
N SER A 109 -10.55 -11.10 5.54
CA SER A 109 -9.86 -9.87 5.13
C SER A 109 -10.83 -8.99 4.35
N TYR A 110 -10.98 -7.74 4.78
CA TYR A 110 -11.92 -6.80 4.17
C TYR A 110 -11.40 -5.37 4.17
N ILE A 111 -12.02 -4.52 3.36
CA ILE A 111 -11.81 -3.08 3.32
C ILE A 111 -12.86 -2.43 4.21
N ALA A 112 -12.45 -1.58 5.15
CA ALA A 112 -13.37 -0.81 5.98
C ALA A 112 -14.07 0.32 5.19
N LEU A 113 -15.35 0.56 5.46
CA LEU A 113 -16.18 1.61 4.84
C LEU A 113 -15.81 3.00 5.36
N ASP A 114 -15.73 3.15 6.67
CA ASP A 114 -15.39 4.42 7.33
C ASP A 114 -13.88 4.67 7.29
N LYS A 115 -13.26 4.62 6.10
CA LYS A 115 -11.81 4.83 5.93
C LYS A 115 -11.34 6.16 6.52
N GLU A 116 -12.20 7.18 6.46
CA GLU A 116 -11.94 8.54 6.98
C GLU A 116 -11.74 8.59 8.51
N LYS A 117 -12.22 7.59 9.25
CA LYS A 117 -11.97 7.47 10.70
C LYS A 117 -10.59 6.87 11.01
N PHE A 118 -9.95 6.27 10.02
CA PHE A 118 -8.67 5.59 10.15
C PHE A 118 -7.57 6.24 9.29
N THR A 119 -7.93 7.12 8.36
CA THR A 119 -7.01 8.01 7.68
C THR A 119 -6.96 9.31 8.45
N VAL A 120 -5.83 9.58 9.10
CA VAL A 120 -5.50 10.97 9.44
C VAL A 120 -5.49 11.78 8.14
N ASN A 121 -6.11 12.96 8.13
CA ASN A 121 -5.86 13.93 7.07
C ASN A 121 -4.34 14.06 6.96
N PRO A 122 -3.72 13.89 5.77
CA PRO A 122 -2.32 14.22 5.62
C PRO A 122 -2.19 15.74 5.82
N VAL A 123 -1.91 16.16 7.06
CA VAL A 123 -1.73 17.59 7.42
C VAL A 123 -0.58 18.20 6.62
N SER A 124 0.36 17.36 6.21
CA SER A 124 1.19 17.58 5.03
C SER A 124 1.74 16.22 4.63
N VAL A 125 1.65 15.88 3.34
CA VAL A 125 2.65 14.98 2.78
C VAL A 125 3.84 15.90 2.54
N PRO A 126 4.98 15.76 3.24
CA PRO A 126 6.20 16.30 2.69
C PRO A 126 6.42 15.50 1.40
N VAL A 127 5.88 16.03 0.30
CA VAL A 127 6.42 15.76 -1.01
C VAL A 127 7.75 16.47 -0.96
N SER A 128 8.73 15.85 -0.30
CA SER A 128 10.08 15.95 -0.80
C SER A 128 9.93 15.38 -2.20
N TRP A 129 9.75 16.28 -3.17
CA TRP A 129 10.46 16.11 -4.41
C TRP A 129 11.88 15.81 -3.93
N ALA A 130 12.22 14.53 -3.84
CA ALA A 130 13.58 14.14 -4.10
C ALA A 130 13.86 14.90 -5.39
N GLY A 131 14.67 15.97 -5.31
CA GLY A 131 15.23 16.58 -6.50
C GLY A 131 15.63 15.37 -7.32
N SER A 132 14.97 15.21 -8.48
CA SER A 132 14.68 13.94 -9.16
C SER A 132 15.73 12.83 -8.94
N PHE A 133 15.41 11.53 -9.03
CA PHE A 133 16.44 10.47 -9.02
C PHE A 133 17.71 10.84 -9.83
N LYS A 134 17.53 11.57 -10.94
CA LYS A 134 18.59 12.20 -11.73
C LYS A 134 19.49 13.19 -10.97
N ALA A 135 18.95 14.08 -10.14
CA ALA A 135 19.74 14.99 -9.30
C ALA A 135 20.54 14.21 -8.24
N ALA A 136 19.92 13.29 -7.50
CA ALA A 136 20.64 12.44 -6.55
C ALA A 136 21.73 11.58 -7.23
N PHE A 137 21.44 11.07 -8.43
CA PHE A 137 22.41 10.34 -9.25
C PHE A 137 23.53 11.24 -9.77
N ASN A 138 23.22 12.48 -10.17
CA ASN A 138 24.23 13.46 -10.59
C ASN A 138 25.11 13.88 -9.42
N ASP A 139 24.56 14.06 -8.23
CA ASP A 139 25.32 14.38 -7.02
C ASP A 139 26.27 13.24 -6.67
N LEU A 140 25.81 11.99 -6.74
CA LEU A 140 26.65 10.81 -6.56
C LEU A 140 27.75 10.73 -7.64
N LEU A 141 27.44 11.01 -8.91
CA LEU A 141 28.44 11.03 -9.99
C LEU A 141 29.50 12.11 -9.76
N ASN A 142 29.10 13.29 -9.29
CA ASN A 142 30.03 14.38 -8.97
C ASN A 142 30.95 13.98 -7.82
N GLU A 143 30.41 13.41 -6.73
CA GLU A 143 31.19 12.91 -5.61
C GLU A 143 32.18 11.81 -6.05
N HIS A 144 31.74 10.90 -6.93
CA HIS A 144 32.60 9.84 -7.47
C HIS A 144 33.74 10.38 -8.36
N SER A 145 33.47 11.45 -9.11
CA SER A 145 34.46 12.16 -9.93
C SER A 145 35.51 12.86 -9.05
N ASP A 146 35.08 13.49 -7.95
CA ASP A 146 35.96 14.15 -6.99
C ASP A 146 36.87 13.14 -6.28
N ILE A 147 36.30 12.01 -5.82
CA ILE A 147 37.08 10.91 -5.23
C ILE A 147 38.14 10.40 -6.21
N ALA A 148 37.77 10.16 -7.47
CA ALA A 148 38.70 9.70 -8.50
C ALA A 148 39.84 10.70 -8.73
N THR A 149 39.55 12.00 -8.64
CA THR A 149 40.54 13.07 -8.77
C THR A 149 41.51 13.08 -7.58
N THR A 150 41.00 13.03 -6.35
CA THR A 150 41.84 12.98 -5.14
C THR A 150 42.73 11.74 -5.12
N VAL A 151 42.21 10.57 -5.52
CA VAL A 151 43.01 9.34 -5.63
C VAL A 151 44.15 9.49 -6.65
N ARG A 152 43.90 10.12 -7.81
CA ARG A 152 44.94 10.40 -8.81
C ARG A 152 46.01 11.34 -8.28
N VAL A 153 45.64 12.40 -7.58
CA VAL A 153 46.59 13.35 -6.96
C VAL A 153 47.45 12.63 -5.93
N ASN A 154 46.85 11.86 -5.03
CA ASN A 154 47.59 11.10 -4.02
C ASN A 154 48.55 10.09 -4.66
N SER A 155 48.11 9.39 -5.72
CA SER A 155 48.95 8.45 -6.46
C SER A 155 50.17 9.15 -7.07
N LYS A 156 49.99 10.35 -7.63
CA LYS A 156 51.08 11.17 -8.18
C LYS A 156 52.04 11.63 -7.07
N LEU A 157 51.53 12.09 -5.94
CA LEU A 157 52.36 12.50 -4.81
C LEU A 157 53.21 11.34 -4.28
N ILE A 158 52.61 10.15 -4.13
CA ILE A 158 53.33 8.94 -3.74
C ILE A 158 54.42 8.62 -4.76
N TYR A 159 54.11 8.66 -6.06
CA TYR A 159 55.10 8.44 -7.10
C TYR A 159 56.27 9.43 -7.02
N ASP A 160 55.99 10.72 -6.87
CA ASP A 160 57.02 11.76 -6.76
C ASP A 160 57.88 11.56 -5.50
N MET A 161 57.29 11.15 -4.37
CA MET A 161 58.04 10.77 -3.17
C MET A 161 58.94 9.56 -3.42
N LEU A 162 58.43 8.51 -4.07
CA LEU A 162 59.23 7.31 -4.39
C LEU A 162 60.42 7.64 -5.30
N VAL A 163 60.24 8.53 -6.28
CA VAL A 163 61.33 8.99 -7.14
C VAL A 163 62.37 9.76 -6.33
N ARG A 164 61.96 10.66 -5.43
CA ARG A 164 62.88 11.42 -4.56
C ARG A 164 63.63 10.51 -3.58
N MET A 165 62.93 9.56 -2.94
CA MET A 165 63.54 8.55 -2.09
C MET A 165 64.58 7.72 -2.85
N LYS A 166 64.27 7.29 -4.08
CA LYS A 166 65.22 6.55 -4.93
C LYS A 166 66.42 7.40 -5.35
N ALA A 167 66.23 8.70 -5.55
CA ALA A 167 67.31 9.65 -5.87
C ALA A 167 68.16 10.04 -4.64
N GLY A 168 67.90 9.47 -3.46
CA GLY A 168 68.63 9.77 -2.23
C GLY A 168 68.22 11.08 -1.55
N GLY A 169 67.08 11.66 -1.95
CA GLY A 169 66.55 12.93 -1.44
C GLY A 169 65.37 12.74 -0.51
N ILE A 170 65.66 12.38 0.74
CA ILE A 170 64.96 12.82 1.96
C ILE A 170 65.99 12.99 3.06
#